data_AF-A0A4V2Q391-F1
#
_entry.id   AF-A0A4V2Q391-F1
#
_cell.length_a   1.000
_cell.length_b   1.000
_cell.length_c   1.000
_cell.angle_alpha   90.00
_cell.angle_beta   90.00
_cell.angle_gamma   90.00
#
_symmetry.space_group_name_H-M   'P 1'
#
loop_
_entity.id
_entity.type
_entity.pdbx_description
1 polymer ?
#
loop_
_entity_poly.entity_id
_entity_poly.type
_entity_poly.pdbx_seq_one_letter_code
_entity_poly.pdbx_strand_id
1 'polypeptide(L)'
;MMAFSGVLAFLLPAAADGNRTLPMAEPSSRAVWFDIPPQPLAQALTRFGEQAGLAALVDSRLTAGRRSGGVHGYYPPPAALRLLLQNTGLAAHYTSADAFTVLMAEARKNSLPSSINNAGDTSTLGLGGNGYAAVIQRAILRLLCASPQTRPGGYRAVLQFWLSAQGSVSRVELLDSTGLDSRDTAILDRLRRLHMDMPQQGHLPQPLTVLLLPGSNGDCQLSGITRR
;
A
#
# COMPACT_ATOMS: atom_id res chain seq x y z
N MET A 1 46.26 -53.26 13.14
CA MET A 1 46.02 -54.17 12.00
C MET A 1 44.78 -53.65 11.27
N MET A 2 44.98 -53.16 10.03
CA MET A 2 44.01 -52.78 8.97
C MET A 2 43.04 -51.60 9.27
N ALA A 3 43.14 -50.39 8.69
CA ALA A 3 43.30 -49.89 7.30
C ALA A 3 42.08 -50.09 6.39
N PHE A 4 41.44 -49.00 5.92
CA PHE A 4 40.73 -48.78 4.62
C PHE A 4 40.14 -47.35 4.67
N SER A 5 40.72 -46.33 4.03
CA SER A 5 40.63 -45.92 2.62
C SER A 5 39.21 -45.66 2.11
N GLY A 6 38.92 -44.41 1.74
CA GLY A 6 37.74 -44.04 0.95
C GLY A 6 37.37 -42.56 1.01
N VAL A 7 38.14 -41.69 0.35
CA VAL A 7 37.72 -40.31 0.05
C VAL A 7 36.68 -40.37 -1.08
N LEU A 8 35.43 -40.03 -0.78
CA LEU A 8 34.40 -39.81 -1.79
C LEU A 8 34.15 -38.30 -1.90
N ALA A 9 34.71 -37.68 -2.92
CA ALA A 9 34.44 -36.31 -3.29
C ALA A 9 33.00 -36.22 -3.83
N PHE A 10 32.05 -35.80 -2.98
CA PHE A 10 30.71 -35.44 -3.42
C PHE A 10 30.74 -34.00 -3.94
N LEU A 11 30.73 -33.87 -5.27
CA LEU A 11 30.32 -32.66 -5.97
C LEU A 11 28.88 -32.33 -5.56
N LEU A 12 28.69 -31.27 -4.79
CA LEU A 12 27.37 -30.70 -4.49
C LEU A 12 26.90 -29.87 -5.69
N PRO A 13 25.76 -30.19 -6.32
CA PRO A 13 25.16 -29.35 -7.33
C PRO A 13 24.58 -28.09 -6.68
N ALA A 14 24.97 -26.93 -7.22
CA ALA A 14 24.26 -25.68 -7.00
C ALA A 14 22.85 -25.79 -7.61
N ALA A 15 21.81 -25.80 -6.77
CA ALA A 15 20.43 -25.71 -7.19
C ALA A 15 19.75 -24.53 -6.48
N ALA A 16 19.51 -23.49 -7.29
CA ALA A 16 18.58 -22.37 -7.16
C ALA A 16 17.79 -22.25 -5.84
N ASP A 17 18.16 -21.26 -5.02
CA ASP A 17 17.29 -20.77 -3.97
C ASP A 17 16.08 -20.02 -4.56
N GLY A 18 14.91 -20.37 -4.03
CA GLY A 18 13.62 -20.11 -4.66
C GLY A 18 13.18 -18.66 -4.53
N ASN A 19 12.87 -18.06 -5.67
CA ASN A 19 11.99 -16.90 -5.71
C ASN A 19 10.57 -17.36 -5.39
N ARG A 20 10.27 -17.59 -4.10
CA ARG A 20 8.90 -17.62 -3.58
C ARG A 20 8.39 -16.19 -3.56
N THR A 21 8.02 -15.69 -4.73
CA THR A 21 6.97 -14.67 -4.83
C THR A 21 5.77 -15.23 -4.09
N LEU A 22 5.53 -14.76 -2.87
CA LEU A 22 4.28 -15.00 -2.17
C LEU A 22 3.19 -14.46 -3.11
N PRO A 23 2.29 -15.32 -3.61
CA PRO A 23 1.22 -14.86 -4.47
C PRO A 23 0.43 -13.83 -3.67
N MET A 24 0.33 -12.62 -4.21
CA MET A 24 -0.64 -11.64 -3.73
C MET A 24 -2.00 -12.29 -3.98
N ALA A 25 -2.56 -12.82 -2.91
CA ALA A 25 -3.54 -13.88 -3.03
C ALA A 25 -4.85 -13.28 -3.54
N GLU A 26 -5.15 -13.55 -4.82
CA GLU A 26 -6.36 -13.10 -5.46
C GLU A 26 -7.57 -13.84 -4.85
N PRO A 27 -8.67 -13.12 -4.55
CA PRO A 27 -9.86 -13.76 -4.03
C PRO A 27 -10.38 -14.79 -5.05
N SER A 28 -10.84 -15.93 -4.54
CA SER A 28 -11.38 -17.00 -5.38
C SER A 28 -12.45 -16.46 -6.32
N SER A 29 -12.25 -16.65 -7.62
CA SER A 29 -13.21 -16.28 -8.67
C SER A 29 -14.34 -17.31 -8.82
N ARG A 30 -14.37 -18.34 -7.97
CA ARG A 30 -15.38 -19.38 -8.00
C ARG A 30 -16.72 -18.83 -7.50
N ALA A 31 -17.78 -19.06 -8.27
CA ALA A 31 -19.13 -18.67 -7.86
C ALA A 31 -19.58 -19.52 -6.65
N VAL A 32 -20.08 -18.85 -5.63
CA VAL A 32 -20.65 -19.43 -4.41
C VAL A 32 -22.11 -18.99 -4.32
N TRP A 33 -22.96 -19.83 -3.74
CA TRP A 33 -24.34 -19.46 -3.44
C TRP A 33 -24.37 -18.52 -2.24
N PHE A 34 -24.93 -17.33 -2.45
CA PHE A 34 -25.17 -16.37 -1.38
C PHE A 34 -26.67 -16.20 -1.15
N ASP A 35 -27.07 -16.21 0.12
CA ASP A 35 -28.44 -15.91 0.55
C ASP A 35 -28.38 -15.01 1.78
N ILE A 36 -28.29 -13.70 1.52
CA ILE A 36 -28.15 -12.65 2.53
C ILE A 36 -29.30 -11.67 2.36
N PRO A 37 -30.30 -11.66 3.26
CA PRO A 37 -31.42 -10.74 3.15
C PRO A 37 -31.02 -9.29 3.46
N PRO A 38 -31.86 -8.30 3.11
CA PRO A 38 -31.61 -6.89 3.40
C PRO A 38 -31.59 -6.62 4.91
N GLN A 39 -30.39 -6.40 5.47
CA GLN A 39 -30.18 -6.30 6.91
C GLN A 39 -29.14 -5.21 7.26
N PRO A 40 -28.92 -4.89 8.55
CA PRO A 40 -27.88 -3.96 8.97
C PRO A 40 -26.53 -4.37 8.38
N LEU A 41 -25.80 -3.40 7.83
CA LEU A 41 -24.63 -3.68 6.99
C LEU A 41 -23.55 -4.49 7.72
N ALA A 42 -23.33 -4.21 9.01
CA ALA A 42 -22.41 -4.98 9.84
C ALA A 42 -22.75 -6.48 9.85
N GLN A 43 -24.03 -6.82 10.09
CA GLN A 43 -24.49 -8.21 10.12
C GLN A 43 -24.41 -8.85 8.73
N ALA A 44 -24.71 -8.09 7.68
CA ALA A 44 -24.60 -8.56 6.30
C ALA A 44 -23.16 -8.95 5.92
N LEU A 45 -22.19 -8.13 6.32
CA LEU A 45 -20.76 -8.38 6.05
C LEU A 45 -20.22 -9.57 6.84
N THR A 46 -20.65 -9.75 8.10
CA THR A 46 -20.30 -10.94 8.89
C THR A 46 -20.82 -12.22 8.22
N ARG A 47 -22.11 -12.26 7.84
CA ARG A 47 -22.72 -13.40 7.14
C ARG A 47 -22.04 -13.70 5.80
N PHE A 48 -21.69 -12.64 5.06
CA PHE A 48 -20.94 -12.79 3.82
C PHE A 48 -19.57 -13.41 4.05
N GLY A 49 -18.82 -12.94 5.06
CA GLY A 49 -17.53 -13.50 5.43
C GLY A 49 -17.63 -14.99 5.79
N GLU A 50 -18.65 -15.37 6.57
CA GLU A 50 -18.92 -16.77 6.92
C GLU A 50 -19.22 -17.64 5.68
N GLN A 51 -20.05 -17.17 4.75
CA GLN A 51 -20.40 -17.92 3.53
C GLN A 51 -19.25 -17.99 2.52
N ALA A 52 -18.45 -16.92 2.42
CA ALA A 52 -17.33 -16.84 1.50
C ALA A 52 -16.03 -17.47 2.06
N GLY A 53 -15.99 -17.81 3.35
CA GLY A 53 -14.78 -18.26 4.05
C GLY A 53 -13.74 -17.15 4.23
N LEU A 54 -14.19 -15.89 4.34
CA LEU A 54 -13.33 -14.71 4.40
C LEU A 54 -13.45 -14.01 5.76
N ALA A 55 -12.31 -13.67 6.37
CA ALA A 55 -12.24 -12.80 7.54
C ALA A 55 -12.58 -11.36 7.17
N ALA A 56 -13.65 -10.82 7.78
CA ALA A 56 -14.11 -9.46 7.56
C ALA A 56 -13.55 -8.52 8.64
N LEU A 57 -12.67 -7.59 8.27
CA LEU A 57 -12.16 -6.53 9.12
C LEU A 57 -12.95 -5.24 8.85
N VAL A 58 -13.97 -4.99 9.66
CA VAL A 58 -14.94 -3.92 9.43
C VAL A 58 -14.97 -2.98 10.62
N ASP A 59 -14.74 -1.69 10.36
CA ASP A 59 -14.87 -0.67 11.39
C ASP A 59 -16.36 -0.38 11.67
N SER A 60 -16.77 -0.45 12.94
CA SER A 60 -18.17 -0.26 13.34
C SER A 60 -18.68 1.14 13.00
N ARG A 61 -17.79 2.15 12.95
CA ARG A 61 -18.15 3.54 12.61
C ARG A 61 -18.55 3.69 11.15
N LEU A 62 -17.98 2.88 10.25
CA LEU A 62 -18.29 2.92 8.82
C LEU A 62 -19.62 2.24 8.50
N THR A 63 -20.02 1.25 9.30
CA THR A 63 -21.24 0.46 9.10
C THR A 63 -22.43 0.92 9.94
N ALA A 64 -22.21 1.79 10.94
CA ALA A 64 -23.25 2.35 11.79
C ALA A 64 -24.34 3.06 10.97
N GLY A 65 -25.59 2.66 11.18
CA GLY A 65 -26.76 3.24 10.51
C GLY A 65 -26.93 2.87 9.02
N ARG A 66 -26.03 2.08 8.43
CA ARG A 66 -26.13 1.64 7.02
C ARG A 66 -26.82 0.28 6.92
N ARG A 67 -27.61 0.12 5.85
CA ARG A 67 -28.30 -1.14 5.52
C ARG A 67 -27.80 -1.66 4.20
N SER A 68 -27.65 -2.97 4.08
CA SER A 68 -27.36 -3.62 2.82
C SER A 68 -28.66 -3.88 2.04
N GLY A 69 -28.58 -3.83 0.72
CA GLY A 69 -29.66 -4.29 -0.17
C GLY A 69 -29.83 -5.81 -0.21
N GLY A 70 -28.92 -6.56 0.42
CA GLY A 70 -28.89 -8.02 0.36
C GLY A 70 -28.27 -8.54 -0.93
N VAL A 71 -28.00 -9.85 -0.97
CA VAL A 71 -27.55 -10.56 -2.17
C VAL A 71 -28.16 -11.96 -2.14
N HIS A 72 -28.73 -12.37 -3.26
CA HIS A 72 -29.34 -13.69 -3.42
C HIS A 72 -28.96 -14.25 -4.79
N GLY A 73 -28.30 -15.40 -4.83
CA GLY A 73 -27.91 -16.08 -6.07
C GLY A 73 -26.46 -16.55 -6.09
N TYR A 74 -26.06 -17.16 -7.22
CA TYR A 74 -24.69 -17.60 -7.47
C TYR A 74 -23.83 -16.44 -7.95
N TYR A 75 -22.86 -16.04 -7.14
CA TYR A 75 -21.94 -14.97 -7.49
C TYR A 75 -20.52 -15.33 -7.04
N PRO A 76 -19.48 -14.86 -7.75
CA PRO A 76 -18.14 -14.89 -7.18
C PRO A 76 -18.09 -13.91 -5.98
N PRO A 77 -17.38 -14.25 -4.88
CA PRO A 77 -17.32 -13.41 -3.68
C PRO A 77 -17.06 -11.91 -3.95
N PRO A 78 -16.14 -11.51 -4.86
CA PRO A 78 -15.93 -10.09 -5.17
C PRO A 78 -17.15 -9.40 -5.79
N ALA A 79 -17.94 -10.12 -6.60
CA ALA A 79 -19.15 -9.57 -7.22
C ALA A 79 -20.31 -9.49 -6.21
N ALA A 80 -20.49 -10.53 -5.41
CA ALA A 80 -21.49 -10.56 -4.33
C ALA A 80 -21.25 -9.43 -3.32
N LEU A 81 -20.01 -9.21 -2.91
CA LEU A 81 -19.66 -8.16 -1.97
C LEU A 81 -19.92 -6.75 -2.54
N ARG A 82 -19.71 -6.56 -3.84
CA ARG A 82 -20.04 -5.30 -4.52
C ARG A 82 -21.54 -5.04 -4.57
N LEU A 83 -22.36 -6.07 -4.77
CA LEU A 83 -23.82 -5.97 -4.70
C LEU A 83 -24.28 -5.68 -3.26
N LEU A 84 -23.67 -6.35 -2.28
CA LEU A 84 -23.98 -6.16 -0.87
C LEU A 84 -23.69 -4.73 -0.38
N LEU A 85 -22.60 -4.13 -0.88
CA LEU A 85 -22.19 -2.75 -0.59
C LEU A 85 -22.84 -1.71 -1.51
N GLN A 86 -23.65 -2.14 -2.48
CA GLN A 86 -24.34 -1.23 -3.40
C GLN A 86 -25.25 -0.29 -2.60
N ASN A 87 -25.27 0.99 -2.98
CA ASN A 87 -26.02 2.07 -2.30
C ASN A 87 -25.55 2.41 -0.88
N THR A 88 -24.52 1.74 -0.36
CA THR A 88 -23.95 2.11 0.95
C THR A 88 -22.88 3.18 0.81
N GLY A 89 -22.34 3.45 -0.38
CA GLY A 89 -21.18 4.36 -0.55
C GLY A 89 -19.87 3.78 -0.01
N LEU A 90 -19.84 2.48 0.29
CA LEU A 90 -18.66 1.76 0.75
C LEU A 90 -18.17 0.80 -0.33
N ALA A 91 -16.91 0.40 -0.23
CA ALA A 91 -16.27 -0.52 -1.13
C ALA A 91 -15.31 -1.43 -0.36
N ALA A 92 -15.29 -2.71 -0.74
CA ALA A 92 -14.43 -3.69 -0.11
C ALA A 92 -13.02 -3.70 -0.72
N HIS A 93 -12.02 -3.91 0.12
CA HIS A 93 -10.62 -4.07 -0.25
C HIS A 93 -10.10 -5.39 0.30
N TYR A 94 -9.65 -6.29 -0.57
CA TYR A 94 -9.07 -7.56 -0.15
C TYR A 94 -7.65 -7.31 0.36
N THR A 95 -7.37 -7.71 1.60
CA THR A 95 -6.03 -7.61 2.19
C THR A 95 -5.26 -8.91 2.02
N SER A 96 -5.95 -10.03 1.81
CA SER A 96 -5.37 -11.36 1.54
C SER A 96 -6.44 -12.24 0.84
N ALA A 97 -6.08 -13.47 0.45
CA ALA A 97 -7.01 -14.44 -0.14
C ALA A 97 -8.23 -14.68 0.76
N ASP A 98 -7.98 -14.72 2.08
CA ASP A 98 -8.97 -15.09 3.08
C ASP A 98 -9.41 -13.88 3.93
N ALA A 99 -9.08 -12.63 3.54
CA ALA A 99 -9.40 -11.46 4.36
C ALA A 99 -9.73 -10.21 3.54
N PHE A 100 -10.73 -9.44 3.99
CA PHE A 100 -11.10 -8.16 3.39
C PHE A 100 -11.42 -7.08 4.43
N THR A 101 -11.20 -5.83 4.04
CA THR A 101 -11.57 -4.62 4.77
C THR A 101 -12.62 -3.83 4.01
N VAL A 102 -13.34 -2.94 4.71
CA VAL A 102 -14.35 -2.05 4.10
C VAL A 102 -13.90 -0.60 4.22
N LEU A 103 -13.91 0.10 3.10
CA LEU A 103 -13.47 1.50 2.96
C LEU A 103 -14.57 2.32 2.29
N MET A 104 -14.46 3.64 2.32
CA MET A 104 -15.37 4.53 1.59
C MET A 104 -15.12 4.43 0.07
N ALA A 105 -16.18 4.40 -0.74
CA ALA A 105 -16.09 4.15 -2.18
C ALA A 105 -15.34 5.26 -2.95
N GLU A 106 -15.28 6.48 -2.43
CA GLU A 106 -14.47 7.56 -3.03
C GLU A 106 -12.98 7.24 -2.91
N ALA A 107 -12.55 6.54 -1.85
CA ALA A 107 -11.18 6.05 -1.72
C ALA A 107 -10.85 4.97 -2.77
N ARG A 108 -11.86 4.24 -3.28
CA ARG A 108 -11.69 3.16 -4.26
C ARG A 108 -11.60 3.61 -5.71
N LYS A 109 -12.17 4.77 -6.09
CA LYS A 109 -11.95 5.34 -7.43
C LYS A 109 -10.47 5.69 -7.68
N ASN A 110 -9.69 5.83 -6.61
CA ASN A 110 -8.23 6.00 -6.66
C ASN A 110 -7.44 4.68 -6.55
N SER A 111 -8.12 3.52 -6.46
CA SER A 111 -7.47 2.23 -6.17
C SER A 111 -8.00 1.06 -7.00
N LEU A 112 -8.61 1.31 -8.17
CA LEU A 112 -8.80 0.27 -9.18
C LEU A 112 -7.58 0.27 -10.12
N PRO A 113 -6.77 -0.80 -10.14
CA PRO A 113 -5.79 -0.99 -11.20
C PRO A 113 -6.56 -1.40 -12.45
N SER A 114 -6.78 -0.46 -13.37
CA SER A 114 -7.09 -0.82 -14.76
C SER A 114 -5.86 -1.53 -15.32
N SER A 115 -6.01 -2.81 -15.63
CA SER A 115 -4.91 -3.67 -16.02
C SER A 115 -4.32 -3.25 -17.38
N ILE A 116 -2.97 -3.20 -17.38
CA ILE A 116 -1.98 -3.46 -18.45
C ILE A 116 -2.01 -2.66 -19.76
N ASN A 117 -0.98 -1.82 -19.94
CA ASN A 117 0.20 -2.15 -20.76
C ASN A 117 1.25 -1.02 -20.64
N ASN A 118 2.30 -1.23 -19.85
CA ASN A 118 3.70 -1.01 -20.21
C ASN A 118 4.61 -1.04 -18.97
N ALA A 119 5.76 -1.68 -19.17
CA ALA A 119 6.77 -2.03 -18.19
C ALA A 119 7.28 -0.83 -17.36
N GLY A 120 7.42 -1.05 -16.06
CA GLY A 120 8.06 -0.12 -15.13
C GLY A 120 7.43 -0.14 -13.74
N ASP A 121 7.24 -1.33 -13.15
CA ASP A 121 6.58 -1.48 -11.86
C ASP A 121 7.48 -0.97 -10.71
N THR A 122 7.19 0.24 -10.24
CA THR A 122 7.62 0.76 -8.94
C THR A 122 6.39 1.23 -8.17
N SER A 123 5.44 0.32 -7.96
CA SER A 123 4.34 0.53 -7.01
C SER A 123 4.48 -0.40 -5.81
N THR A 124 5.41 -0.15 -4.88
CA THR A 124 5.27 -0.71 -3.51
C THR A 124 6.18 -0.06 -2.47
N LEU A 125 5.83 1.13 -2.00
CA LEU A 125 5.98 1.43 -0.57
C LEU A 125 4.57 1.39 0.04
N GLY A 126 4.15 0.17 0.33
CA GLY A 126 2.92 -0.12 1.05
C GLY A 126 3.00 0.40 2.48
N LEU A 127 2.33 1.53 2.73
CA LEU A 127 1.89 1.94 4.06
C LEU A 127 0.41 2.27 3.93
N GLY A 128 -0.43 1.39 4.51
CA GLY A 128 -1.87 1.44 4.38
C GLY A 128 -2.51 2.68 4.99
N GLY A 129 -3.75 2.91 4.57
CA GLY A 129 -4.68 3.85 5.21
C GLY A 129 -4.72 5.22 4.54
N ASN A 130 -5.57 5.33 3.51
CA ASN A 130 -6.02 6.57 2.89
C ASN A 130 -4.95 7.18 1.95
N GLY A 131 -5.37 7.83 0.86
CA GLY A 131 -4.49 8.34 -0.21
C GLY A 131 -3.41 9.36 0.21
N TYR A 132 -3.19 9.54 1.51
CA TYR A 132 -2.19 10.41 2.10
C TYR A 132 -0.76 9.95 1.85
N ALA A 133 -0.44 8.65 1.90
CA ALA A 133 0.91 8.17 1.59
C ALA A 133 1.38 8.60 0.18
N ALA A 134 0.48 8.54 -0.80
CA ALA A 134 0.73 9.02 -2.15
C ALA A 134 0.90 10.56 -2.22
N VAL A 135 0.16 11.30 -1.39
CA VAL A 135 0.31 12.76 -1.27
C VAL A 135 1.68 13.12 -0.69
N ILE A 136 2.08 12.49 0.42
CA ILE A 136 3.40 12.69 1.03
C ILE A 136 4.50 12.35 0.01
N GLN A 137 4.45 11.15 -0.56
CA GLN A 137 5.51 10.66 -1.45
C GLN A 137 5.69 11.59 -2.63
N ARG A 138 4.61 12.08 -3.24
CA ARG A 138 4.67 13.03 -4.35
C ARG A 138 5.21 14.39 -3.92
N ALA A 139 4.81 14.88 -2.73
CA ALA A 139 5.28 16.15 -2.22
C ALA A 139 6.79 16.11 -1.90
N ILE A 140 7.26 15.05 -1.25
CA ILE A 140 8.68 14.80 -1.00
C ILE A 140 9.44 14.68 -2.33
N LEU A 141 8.95 13.85 -3.25
CA LEU A 141 9.61 13.63 -4.53
C LEU A 141 9.77 14.93 -5.32
N ARG A 142 8.72 15.74 -5.50
CA ARG A 142 8.81 17.04 -6.19
C ARG A 142 9.88 17.94 -5.59
N LEU A 143 9.94 17.97 -4.27
CA LEU A 143 10.81 18.85 -3.51
C LEU A 143 12.28 18.38 -3.57
N LEU A 144 12.53 17.07 -3.57
CA LEU A 144 13.85 16.48 -3.79
C LEU A 144 14.30 16.60 -5.25
N CYS A 145 13.39 16.45 -6.21
CA CYS A 145 13.66 16.59 -7.64
C CYS A 145 13.95 18.02 -8.09
N ALA A 146 13.57 19.03 -7.30
CA ALA A 146 13.85 20.44 -7.58
C ALA A 146 15.35 20.80 -7.51
N SER A 147 16.19 19.94 -6.95
CA SER A 147 17.64 20.14 -6.89
C SER A 147 18.39 18.93 -7.46
N PRO A 148 19.41 19.13 -8.31
CA PRO A 148 20.24 18.03 -8.80
C PRO A 148 20.96 17.26 -7.68
N GLN A 149 21.32 17.94 -6.59
CA GLN A 149 22.10 17.36 -5.49
C GLN A 149 21.28 16.39 -4.60
N THR A 150 19.97 16.62 -4.51
CA THR A 150 19.03 15.84 -3.70
C THR A 150 18.13 14.96 -4.54
N ARG A 151 18.47 14.78 -5.83
CA ARG A 151 17.69 13.97 -6.76
C ARG A 151 17.85 12.49 -6.36
N PRO A 152 16.76 11.75 -6.08
CA PRO A 152 16.86 10.33 -5.78
C PRO A 152 17.55 9.60 -6.93
N GLY A 153 18.41 8.63 -6.60
CA GLY A 153 18.96 7.71 -7.59
C GLY A 153 20.30 7.08 -7.21
N GLY A 154 21.22 7.87 -6.67
CA GLY A 154 22.57 7.40 -6.33
C GLY A 154 22.81 7.07 -4.85
N TYR A 155 21.77 7.15 -4.01
CA TYR A 155 21.93 7.03 -2.56
C TYR A 155 20.71 6.42 -1.89
N ARG A 156 20.97 5.87 -0.71
CA ARG A 156 19.99 5.45 0.28
C ARG A 156 20.00 6.45 1.42
N ALA A 157 18.85 6.73 2.02
CA ALA A 157 18.77 7.45 3.29
C ALA A 157 17.48 7.10 4.00
N VAL A 158 17.52 7.11 5.34
CA VAL A 158 16.32 6.94 6.18
C VAL A 158 16.09 8.23 6.93
N LEU A 159 14.90 8.79 6.75
CA LEU A 159 14.51 10.05 7.35
C LEU A 159 13.27 9.82 8.20
N GLN A 160 13.21 10.53 9.33
CA GLN A 160 12.04 10.58 10.17
C GLN A 160 11.59 12.02 10.35
N PHE A 161 10.29 12.28 10.25
CA PHE A 161 9.77 13.64 10.43
C PHE A 161 8.40 13.68 11.11
N TRP A 162 8.14 14.82 11.73
CA TRP A 162 6.90 15.15 12.42
C TRP A 162 6.17 16.24 11.66
N LEU A 163 4.89 16.05 11.44
CA LEU A 163 4.02 17.03 10.80
C LEU A 163 3.14 17.70 11.86
N SER A 164 2.94 19.00 11.73
CA SER A 164 1.92 19.71 12.50
C SER A 164 0.51 19.38 11.96
N ALA A 165 -0.53 19.72 12.73
CA ALA A 165 -1.93 19.56 12.31
C ALA A 165 -2.25 20.31 10.99
N GLN A 166 -1.49 21.36 10.70
CA GLN A 166 -1.55 22.17 9.49
C GLN A 166 -0.64 21.66 8.36
N GLY A 167 -0.09 20.43 8.48
CA GLY A 167 0.69 19.79 7.42
C GLY A 167 2.07 20.39 7.16
N SER A 168 2.58 21.22 8.07
CA SER A 168 3.97 21.73 8.02
C SER A 168 4.91 20.81 8.80
N VAL A 169 6.13 20.64 8.31
CA VAL A 169 7.17 19.88 9.01
C VAL A 169 7.65 20.62 10.26
N SER A 170 7.46 20.00 11.43
CA SER A 170 7.90 20.56 12.73
C SER A 170 9.30 20.11 13.12
N ARG A 171 9.68 18.89 12.74
CA ARG A 171 11.00 18.29 13.00
C ARG A 171 11.34 17.29 11.91
N VAL A 172 12.61 17.25 11.53
CA VAL A 172 13.19 16.24 10.64
C VAL A 172 14.47 15.73 11.28
N GLU A 173 14.66 14.42 11.22
CA GLU A 173 15.83 13.71 11.69
C GLU A 173 16.30 12.74 10.60
N LEU A 174 17.61 12.69 10.40
CA LEU A 174 18.24 11.74 9.49
C LEU A 174 18.70 10.55 10.32
N LEU A 175 18.03 9.41 10.15
CA LEU A 175 18.38 8.17 10.84
C LEU A 175 19.53 7.44 10.15
N ASP A 176 19.70 7.65 8.85
CA ASP A 176 20.73 7.03 8.03
C ASP A 176 21.17 7.99 6.91
N SER A 177 22.47 8.28 6.87
CA SER A 177 23.09 9.28 5.99
C SER A 177 23.16 8.83 4.54
N THR A 178 23.12 9.79 3.61
CA THR A 178 23.37 9.52 2.18
C THR A 178 24.83 9.24 1.84
N GLY A 179 25.74 9.36 2.82
CA GLY A 179 27.19 9.27 2.66
C GLY A 179 27.86 10.57 2.24
N LEU A 180 27.10 11.67 2.13
CA LEU A 180 27.60 13.01 1.79
C LEU A 180 26.91 14.08 2.64
N ASP A 181 27.66 14.76 3.51
CA ASP A 181 27.13 15.78 4.43
C ASP A 181 26.43 16.96 3.74
N SER A 182 26.96 17.37 2.59
CA SER A 182 26.38 18.46 1.79
C SER A 182 25.01 18.07 1.22
N ARG A 183 24.83 16.81 0.83
CA ARG A 183 23.56 16.26 0.37
C ARG A 183 22.59 16.09 1.54
N ASP A 184 23.05 15.57 2.66
CA ASP A 184 22.25 15.40 3.88
C ASP A 184 21.67 16.74 4.36
N THR A 185 22.53 17.76 4.44
CA THR A 185 22.13 19.13 4.81
C THR A 185 21.11 19.68 3.81
N ALA A 186 21.36 19.52 2.51
CA ALA A 186 20.44 19.97 1.47
C ALA A 186 19.08 19.26 1.53
N ILE A 187 19.04 17.96 1.83
CA ILE A 187 17.80 17.18 2.00
C ILE A 187 17.02 17.71 3.22
N LEU A 188 17.69 17.86 4.36
CA LEU A 188 17.05 18.35 5.60
C LEU A 188 16.46 19.75 5.40
N ASP A 189 17.21 20.68 4.79
CA ASP A 189 16.74 22.05 4.54
C ASP A 189 15.61 22.12 3.52
N ARG A 190 15.60 21.23 2.53
CA ARG A 190 14.47 21.09 1.62
C ARG A 190 13.25 20.58 2.38
N LEU A 191 13.35 19.49 3.12
CA LEU A 191 12.22 18.86 3.81
C LEU A 191 11.59 19.78 4.86
N ARG A 192 12.37 20.62 5.54
CA ARG A 192 11.84 21.66 6.45
C ARG A 192 10.89 22.65 5.78
N ARG A 193 11.03 22.85 4.46
CA ARG A 193 10.15 23.71 3.65
C ARG A 193 8.94 22.97 3.07
N LEU A 194 8.80 21.67 3.36
CA LEU A 194 7.64 20.91 2.93
C LEU A 194 6.41 21.41 3.68
N HIS A 195 5.45 21.91 2.91
CA HIS A 195 4.12 22.25 3.37
C HIS A 195 3.11 21.47 2.54
N MET A 196 2.20 20.76 3.20
CA MET A 196 1.17 19.96 2.54
C MET A 196 -0.20 20.39 3.05
N ASP A 197 -1.13 20.59 2.13
CA ASP A 197 -2.53 20.81 2.48
C ASP A 197 -3.09 19.53 3.10
N MET A 198 -3.20 19.55 4.43
CA MET A 198 -3.71 18.45 5.23
C MET A 198 -5.24 18.48 5.29
N PRO A 199 -5.96 17.42 4.87
CA PRO A 199 -7.39 17.34 5.11
C PRO A 199 -7.65 17.29 6.62
N GLN A 200 -8.61 18.10 7.08
CA GLN A 200 -8.97 18.34 8.49
C GLN A 200 -9.31 17.09 9.33
N GLN A 201 -9.42 15.91 8.72
CA GLN A 201 -9.92 14.68 9.35
C GLN A 201 -8.90 13.51 9.29
N GLY A 202 -7.68 13.74 8.80
CA GLY A 202 -6.65 12.70 8.69
C GLY A 202 -5.62 12.80 9.81
N HIS A 203 -5.74 11.95 10.84
CA HIS A 203 -4.66 11.81 11.83
C HIS A 203 -3.65 10.79 11.32
N LEU A 204 -2.42 11.23 11.08
CA LEU A 204 -1.34 10.31 10.73
C LEU A 204 -0.64 9.75 11.95
N PRO A 205 -0.27 8.45 11.92
CA PRO A 205 0.66 7.93 12.89
C PRO A 205 1.97 8.69 12.74
N GLN A 206 2.37 9.37 13.81
CA GLN A 206 3.64 10.07 13.90
C GLN A 206 4.55 9.32 14.87
N PRO A 207 5.86 9.30 14.62
CA PRO A 207 6.57 9.96 13.52
C PRO A 207 6.48 9.24 12.18
N LEU A 208 6.59 10.00 11.08
CA LEU A 208 6.60 9.46 9.72
C LEU A 208 8.02 9.06 9.36
N THR A 209 8.21 7.81 8.96
CA THR A 209 9.52 7.29 8.54
C THR A 209 9.50 7.04 7.03
N VAL A 210 10.46 7.62 6.31
CA VAL A 210 10.61 7.50 4.87
C VAL A 210 11.98 6.92 4.55
N LEU A 211 11.98 5.86 3.75
CA LEU A 211 13.17 5.25 3.19
C LEU A 211 13.34 5.74 1.76
N LEU A 212 14.43 6.45 1.50
CA LEU A 212 14.89 6.77 0.16
C LEU A 212 15.72 5.59 -0.33
N LEU A 213 15.29 5.02 -1.46
CA LEU A 213 15.99 3.95 -2.13
C LEU A 213 16.79 4.50 -3.32
N PRO A 214 17.90 3.85 -3.68
CA PRO A 214 18.57 4.12 -4.94
C PRO A 214 17.64 3.73 -6.10
N GLY A 215 17.08 4.73 -6.78
CA GLY A 215 16.22 4.59 -7.94
C GLY A 215 16.95 4.79 -9.27
N SER A 216 16.31 4.42 -10.38
CA SER A 216 16.75 4.89 -11.69
C SER A 216 16.34 6.37 -11.86
N ASN A 217 17.08 7.15 -12.65
CA ASN A 217 16.89 8.61 -12.82
C ASN A 217 15.48 9.07 -13.28
N GLY A 218 14.54 8.13 -13.51
CA GLY A 218 13.17 8.31 -13.97
C GLY A 218 12.16 8.76 -12.90
N ASP A 219 12.47 8.65 -11.60
CA ASP A 219 11.52 9.06 -10.53
C ASP A 219 11.13 10.55 -10.62
N CYS A 220 12.04 11.40 -11.10
CA CYS A 220 11.80 12.82 -11.27
C CYS A 220 11.13 13.22 -12.61
N GLN A 221 10.94 12.29 -13.54
CA GLN A 221 10.30 12.59 -14.83
C GLN A 221 8.76 12.64 -14.74
N LEU A 222 8.16 12.05 -13.70
CA LEU A 222 6.70 12.05 -13.49
C LEU A 222 6.13 13.40 -13.00
N SER A 223 6.96 14.42 -12.77
CA SER A 223 6.52 15.76 -12.34
C SER A 223 6.18 16.71 -13.50
N GLY A 224 6.31 16.28 -14.76
CA GLY A 224 6.13 17.13 -15.94
C GLY A 224 4.71 17.21 -16.54
N ILE A 225 3.71 16.49 -16.00
CA ILE A 225 2.34 16.56 -16.55
C ILE A 225 1.65 17.82 -16.01
N THR A 226 2.05 18.98 -16.53
CA THR A 226 1.28 20.22 -16.45
C THR A 226 0.02 19.99 -17.27
N ARG A 227 -1.12 19.82 -16.60
CA ARG A 227 -2.44 19.80 -17.25
C ARG A 227 -2.64 21.18 -17.88
N ARG A 228 -2.51 21.26 -19.20
CA ARG A 228 -2.79 22.46 -19.98
C ARG A 228 -4.29 22.63 -20.16
#